data_AF-A0A8J2KD97-F1
#
_entry.id   AF-A0A8J2KD97-F1
#
_cell.length_a   1.000
_cell.length_b   1.000
_cell.length_c   1.000
_cell.angle_alpha   90.00
_cell.angle_beta   90.00
_cell.angle_gamma   90.00
#
_symmetry.space_group_name_H-M   'P 1'
#
loop_
_entity.id
_entity.type
_entity.pdbx_description
1 polymer ?
#
loop_
_entity_poly.entity_id
_entity_poly.type
_entity_poly.pdbx_seq_one_letter_code
_entity_poly.pdbx_strand_id
1 'polypeptide(L)'
;MDQLTNGQRLPCPHKASDALYNLMVDCWRVEPSDRPSFPERVEAFRVHLKRYNIPMQEAPPINLRTNFIANFENLTLTDTIVHNTSSENSN
;
A
#
# COMPACT_ATOMS: atom_id res chain seq x y z
N MET A 1 13.81 -9.21 -17.04
CA MET A 1 13.97 -8.05 -16.15
C MET A 1 12.58 -7.56 -15.77
N ASP A 2 12.35 -7.30 -14.49
CA ASP A 2 11.06 -6.83 -13.98
C ASP A 2 10.83 -5.35 -14.38
N GLN A 3 9.62 -5.02 -14.81
CA GLN A 3 9.29 -3.68 -15.30
C GLN A 3 9.33 -2.66 -14.16
N LEU A 4 8.95 -3.07 -12.94
CA LEU A 4 8.95 -2.20 -11.76
C LEU A 4 10.36 -1.84 -11.30
N THR A 5 11.29 -2.81 -11.33
CA THR A 5 12.71 -2.56 -11.00
C THR A 5 13.38 -1.62 -11.99
N ASN A 6 12.87 -1.55 -13.23
CA ASN A 6 13.34 -0.61 -14.26
C ASN A 6 12.69 0.79 -14.15
N GLY A 7 11.98 1.07 -13.06
CA GLY A 7 11.34 2.37 -12.84
C GLY A 7 10.07 2.59 -13.64
N GLN A 8 9.56 1.60 -14.40
CA GLN A 8 8.27 1.74 -15.09
C GLN A 8 7.14 1.83 -14.08
N ARG A 9 6.20 2.75 -14.31
CA ARG A 9 5.02 2.99 -13.47
C ARG A 9 3.77 3.07 -14.33
N LEU A 10 2.62 2.91 -13.69
CA LEU A 10 1.33 3.07 -14.36
C LEU A 10 1.20 4.51 -14.88
N PRO A 11 0.65 4.71 -16.10
CA PRO A 11 0.41 6.04 -16.63
C PRO A 11 -0.67 6.78 -15.82
N CYS A 12 -0.72 8.11 -15.98
CA CYS A 12 -1.74 8.93 -15.35
C CYS A 12 -3.15 8.53 -15.83
N PRO A 13 -4.09 8.20 -14.92
CA PRO A 13 -5.47 7.96 -15.29
C PRO A 13 -6.13 9.22 -15.89
N HIS A 14 -6.97 9.05 -16.92
CA HIS A 14 -7.58 10.17 -17.66
C HIS A 14 -8.34 11.21 -16.78
N LYS A 15 -8.92 10.77 -15.66
CA LYS A 15 -9.69 11.64 -14.75
C LYS A 15 -8.88 12.11 -13.54
N ALA A 16 -7.65 11.66 -13.38
CA ALA A 16 -6.80 12.10 -12.28
C ALA A 16 -6.24 13.50 -12.60
N SER A 17 -6.16 14.34 -11.58
CA SER A 17 -5.38 15.58 -11.70
C SER A 17 -3.89 15.25 -11.59
N ASP A 18 -3.04 16.07 -12.21
CA ASP A 18 -1.58 15.91 -12.13
C ASP A 18 -1.07 15.85 -10.68
N ALA A 19 -1.67 16.65 -9.80
CA ALA A 19 -1.30 16.65 -8.39
C ALA A 19 -1.64 15.33 -7.67
N LEU A 20 -2.80 14.73 -7.98
CA LEU A 20 -3.15 13.40 -7.46
C LEU A 20 -2.24 12.32 -8.05
N TYR A 21 -1.87 12.43 -9.33
CA TYR A 21 -0.95 11.51 -9.96
C TYR A 21 0.47 11.61 -9.38
N ASN A 22 0.98 12.82 -9.15
CA ASN A 22 2.26 13.04 -8.49
C ASN A 22 2.31 12.43 -7.09
N LEU A 23 1.20 12.50 -6.35
CA LEU A 23 1.07 11.83 -5.05
C LEU A 23 1.28 10.31 -5.19
N MET A 24 0.68 9.67 -6.21
CA MET A 24 0.90 8.24 -6.49
C MET A 24 2.35 7.95 -6.89
N VAL A 25 2.97 8.78 -7.72
CA VAL A 25 4.37 8.63 -8.14
C VAL A 25 5.33 8.68 -6.95
N ASP A 26 5.11 9.58 -5.99
CA ASP A 26 5.90 9.63 -4.75
C ASP A 26 5.80 8.33 -3.94
N CYS A 27 4.61 7.74 -3.86
CA CYS A 27 4.43 6.43 -3.20
C CYS A 27 5.15 5.30 -3.94
N TRP A 28 5.44 5.48 -5.23
CA TRP A 28 6.07 4.48 -6.09
C TRP A 28 7.55 4.74 -6.36
N ARG A 29 8.24 5.53 -5.53
CA ARG A 29 9.70 5.68 -5.64
C ARG A 29 10.40 4.32 -5.57
N VAL A 30 11.40 4.14 -6.45
CA VAL A 30 12.18 2.89 -6.54
C VAL A 30 12.81 2.60 -5.18
N GLU A 31 13.52 3.60 -4.66
CA GLU A 31 14.15 3.56 -3.35
C GLU A 31 13.09 3.69 -2.25
N PRO A 32 12.98 2.71 -1.33
CA PRO A 32 12.00 2.77 -0.24
C PRO A 32 12.17 3.98 0.67
N SER A 33 13.41 4.45 0.89
CA SER A 33 13.69 5.60 1.74
C SER A 33 13.23 6.94 1.14
N ASP A 34 13.02 7.01 -0.18
CA ASP A 34 12.44 8.18 -0.86
C ASP A 34 10.91 8.23 -0.75
N ARG A 35 10.27 7.16 -0.26
CA ARG A 35 8.81 7.11 -0.17
C ARG A 35 8.36 7.94 1.03
N PRO A 36 7.31 8.74 0.85
CA PRO A 36 6.75 9.54 1.93
C PRO A 36 6.14 8.65 3.00
N SER A 37 6.19 9.11 4.25
CA SER A 37 5.50 8.48 5.36
C SER A 37 3.98 8.62 5.21
N PHE A 38 3.23 7.75 5.92
CA PHE A 38 1.77 7.84 5.94
C PHE A 38 1.24 9.20 6.42
N PRO A 39 1.77 9.82 7.50
CA PRO A 39 1.34 11.16 7.91
C PRO A 39 1.48 12.22 6.80
N GLU A 40 2.60 12.22 6.07
CA GLU A 40 2.83 13.13 4.95
C GLU A 40 1.84 12.87 3.81
N ARG A 41 1.49 11.60 3.54
CA ARG A 41 0.50 11.23 2.52
C ARG A 41 -0.93 11.60 2.90
N VAL A 42 -1.31 11.42 4.16
CA VAL A 42 -2.64 11.82 4.66
C VAL A 42 -2.84 13.31 4.47
N GLU A 43 -1.84 14.12 4.83
CA GLU A 43 -1.95 15.58 4.69
C GLU A 43 -2.05 16.02 3.22
N ALA A 44 -1.24 15.43 2.34
CA ALA A 44 -1.31 15.70 0.90
C ALA A 44 -2.68 15.30 0.30
N PHE A 45 -3.21 14.12 0.67
CA PHE A 45 -4.51 13.66 0.19
C PHE A 45 -5.67 14.53 0.66
N ARG A 46 -5.61 15.04 1.89
CA ARG A 46 -6.66 15.88 2.50
C ARG A 46 -6.93 17.14 1.67
N VAL A 47 -5.89 17.75 1.10
CA VAL A 47 -6.02 18.89 0.18
C VAL A 47 -6.82 18.52 -1.07
N HIS A 48 -6.59 17.33 -1.63
CA HIS A 48 -7.30 16.86 -2.81
C HIS A 48 -8.74 16.44 -2.53
N LEU A 49 -9.02 15.76 -1.40
CA LEU A 49 -10.38 15.34 -1.04
C LEU A 49 -11.34 16.52 -0.92
N LYS A 50 -10.87 17.64 -0.35
CA LYS A 50 -11.63 18.89 -0.27
C LYS A 50 -12.05 19.41 -1.66
N ARG A 51 -11.17 19.31 -2.66
CA ARG A 51 -11.45 19.78 -4.03
C ARG A 51 -12.56 18.98 -4.70
N TYR A 52 -12.68 17.69 -4.39
CA TYR A 52 -13.73 16.83 -4.93
C TYR A 52 -15.01 16.82 -4.07
N ASN A 53 -15.07 17.66 -3.03
CA ASN A 53 -16.16 17.69 -2.05
C ASN A 53 -16.47 16.30 -1.46
N ILE A 54 -15.45 15.46 -1.34
CA ILE A 54 -15.57 14.15 -0.72
C ILE A 54 -15.52 14.40 0.79
N PRO A 55 -16.62 14.13 1.54
CA PRO A 55 -16.60 14.30 2.97
C PRO A 55 -15.56 13.34 3.55
N MET A 56 -14.62 13.88 4.33
CA MET A 56 -13.70 13.08 5.13
C MET A 56 -14.54 12.50 6.28
N GLN A 57 -15.24 11.40 6.00
CA GLN A 57 -15.93 10.67 7.04
C GLN A 57 -14.85 10.02 7.91
N GLU A 58 -14.95 10.16 9.23
CA GLU A 58 -14.18 9.31 10.14
C GLU A 58 -14.39 7.88 9.66
N ALA A 59 -13.30 7.21 9.28
CA ALA A 59 -13.42 5.86 8.76
C ALA A 59 -14.22 5.07 9.79
N PRO A 60 -15.36 4.44 9.40
CA PRO A 60 -16.01 3.54 10.33
C PRO A 60 -14.95 2.54 10.79
N PRO A 61 -14.91 2.18 12.09
CA PRO A 61 -13.87 1.31 12.61
C PRO A 61 -13.71 0.12 11.67
N ILE A 62 -12.53 0.04 11.03
CA ILE A 62 -12.23 -1.01 10.08
C ILE A 62 -12.23 -2.29 10.91
N ASN A 63 -13.31 -3.06 10.84
CA ASN A 63 -13.34 -4.39 11.43
C ASN A 63 -12.47 -5.29 10.53
N LEU A 64 -11.16 -5.25 10.81
CA LEU A 64 -10.13 -6.01 10.09
C LEU A 64 -10.41 -7.53 10.09
N ARG A 65 -11.30 -8.03 10.96
CA ARG A 65 -11.71 -9.44 11.02
C ARG A 65 -12.80 -9.83 10.01
N THR A 66 -13.69 -8.94 9.60
CA THR A 66 -14.86 -9.35 8.79
C THR A 66 -14.57 -9.41 7.29
N ASN A 67 -13.60 -8.65 6.79
CA ASN A 67 -13.34 -8.54 5.35
C ASN A 67 -12.17 -9.38 4.83
N PHE A 68 -11.39 -10.04 5.70
CA PHE A 68 -10.29 -10.94 5.28
C PHE A 68 -10.69 -12.43 5.29
N ILE A 69 -11.79 -12.81 5.97
CA ILE A 69 -12.24 -14.21 6.11
C ILE A 69 -13.60 -14.45 5.42
N ALA A 70 -14.10 -13.54 4.58
CA ALA A 70 -15.30 -13.86 3.79
C ALA A 70 -15.01 -14.89 2.66
N ASN A 71 -13.73 -15.12 2.33
CA ASN A 71 -13.31 -16.05 1.28
C ASN A 71 -12.41 -17.20 1.80
N PHE A 72 -12.28 -17.38 3.11
CA PHE A 72 -11.38 -18.38 3.70
C PHE A 72 -12.03 -19.25 4.77
N GLU A 73 -13.31 -19.60 4.59
CA GLU A 73 -14.03 -20.45 5.57
C GLU A 73 -13.43 -21.85 5.80
N ASN A 74 -12.31 -22.24 5.16
CA ASN A 74 -11.72 -23.58 5.34
C ASN A 74 -10.19 -23.67 5.50
N LEU A 75 -9.46 -22.60 5.87
CA LEU A 75 -8.07 -22.79 6.32
C LEU A 75 -7.95 -22.61 7.84
N THR A 76 -7.83 -23.74 8.54
CA THR A 76 -7.55 -23.79 9.98
C THR A 76 -6.13 -23.29 10.28
N LEU A 77 -6.00 -22.59 11.41
CA LEU A 77 -4.84 -21.86 11.95
C LEU A 77 -3.55 -22.68 12.25
N THR A 78 -3.25 -23.74 11.49
CA THR A 78 -2.04 -24.56 11.70
C THR A 78 -1.04 -24.56 10.54
N ASP A 79 -1.35 -23.92 9.40
CA ASP A 79 -0.40 -23.82 8.30
C ASP A 79 0.64 -22.74 8.59
N THR A 80 1.60 -23.19 9.38
CA THR A 80 2.72 -22.48 9.98
C THR A 80 3.72 -22.08 8.89
N ILE A 81 4.05 -20.78 8.77
CA ILE A 81 5.30 -20.38 8.13
C ILE A 81 6.42 -20.60 9.16
N VAL A 82 6.98 -21.81 9.18
CA VAL A 82 8.28 -22.07 9.80
C VAL A 82 9.31 -21.46 8.86
N HIS A 83 9.87 -20.32 9.23
CA HIS A 83 11.09 -19.81 8.60
C HIS A 83 12.22 -20.79 8.87
N ASN A 84 12.59 -21.55 7.85
CA ASN A 84 13.79 -22.37 7.84
C ASN A 84 15.01 -21.45 7.70
N THR A 85 15.76 -21.23 8.77
CA THR A 85 17.12 -20.66 8.71
C THR A 85 18.11 -21.80 8.88
N SER A 86 18.65 -22.30 7.77
CA SER A 86 19.85 -23.15 7.75
C SER A 86 21.01 -22.33 7.16
N SER A 87 22.02 -22.06 7.99
CA SER A 87 23.46 -22.10 7.65
C SER A 87 24.19 -21.89 8.98
N GLU A 88 24.82 -22.95 9.49
CA GLU A 88 26.28 -23.17 9.43
C GLU A 88 27.04 -22.37 10.49
N ASN A 89 27.49 -23.07 11.53
CA ASN A 89 28.90 -23.06 11.88
C ASN A 89 29.28 -24.27 12.72
N SER A 90 30.15 -25.08 12.14
CA SER A 90 30.97 -26.10 12.77
C SER A 90 32.04 -25.45 13.64
N ASN A 91 32.12 -25.86 14.91
CA ASN A 91 33.32 -26.35 15.60
C ASN A 91 33.02 -26.51 17.10
#